data_AF-A0A8S3FLR3-F1
#
_entry.id   AF-A0A8S3FLR3-F1
#
_cell.length_a   1.000
_cell.length_b   1.000
_cell.length_c   1.000
_cell.angle_alpha   90.00
_cell.angle_beta   90.00
_cell.angle_gamma   90.00
#
_symmetry.space_group_name_H-M   'P 1'
#
loop_
_entity.id
_entity.type
_entity.pdbx_description
1 polymer ?
#
loop_
_entity_poly.entity_id
_entity_poly.type
_entity_poly.pdbx_seq_one_letter_code
_entity_poly.pdbx_strand_id
1 'polypeptide(L)'
;MGLFFLLPRVLWQAFARQGGVNIQRLVKTIKDQVETNKGVEQAQKTIKLYLDTQRATRGSTCCGIRCQNFYTTYTLTYFIIKLLYILNALCQFFLLNTFLSFHFTSYGPEALNKLFSGEDFFESPRFPRVTMCDFMIRHLGSNQHWYAIQCNLPINIYNDKIFLGIW
;
A
#
# COMPACT_ATOMS: atom_id res chain seq x y z
N MET A 1 -1.20 8.15 5.40
CA MET A 1 -1.48 7.14 4.35
C MET A 1 -0.41 6.05 4.27
N GLY A 2 0.89 6.36 4.28
CA GLY A 2 1.97 5.35 4.16
C GLY A 2 1.96 4.22 5.20
N LEU A 3 1.46 4.46 6.42
CA LEU A 3 1.32 3.44 7.46
C LEU A 3 0.39 2.28 7.06
N PHE A 4 -0.63 2.52 6.23
CA PHE A 4 -1.54 1.46 5.78
C PHE A 4 -0.87 0.46 4.82
N PHE A 5 0.22 0.84 4.14
CA PHE A 5 1.00 -0.09 3.32
C PHE A 5 1.90 -1.02 4.14
N LEU A 6 2.17 -0.71 5.41
CA LEU A 6 2.95 -1.56 6.31
C LEU A 6 2.12 -2.70 6.90
N LEU A 7 0.80 -2.53 7.00
CA LEU A 7 -0.11 -3.51 7.60
C LEU A 7 0.00 -4.90 6.96
N PRO A 8 -0.08 -5.06 5.63
CA PRO A 8 0.00 -6.39 5.03
C PRO A 8 1.41 -7.02 5.16
N ARG A 9 2.46 -6.20 5.30
CA ARG A 9 3.83 -6.66 5.55
C ARG A 9 4.00 -7.20 6.97
N VAL A 10 3.44 -6.50 7.96
CA VAL A 10 3.44 -6.95 9.36
C VAL A 10 2.61 -8.21 9.52
N LEU A 11 1.43 -8.27 8.87
CA LEU A 11 0.60 -9.46 8.83
C LEU A 11 1.35 -10.64 8.20
N TRP A 12 2.02 -10.45 7.06
CA TRP A 12 2.86 -11.48 6.45
C TRP A 12 3.96 -11.96 7.39
N GLN A 13 4.68 -11.05 8.05
CA GLN A 13 5.74 -11.44 8.99
C GLN A 13 5.20 -12.19 10.20
N ALA A 14 4.03 -11.82 10.72
CA ALA A 14 3.39 -12.53 11.83
C ALA A 14 2.96 -13.95 11.42
N PHE A 15 2.29 -14.09 10.27
CA PHE A 15 1.82 -15.40 9.77
C PHE A 15 2.96 -16.29 9.26
N ALA A 16 3.97 -15.73 8.58
CA ALA A 16 5.14 -16.49 8.14
C ALA A 16 5.98 -17.03 9.31
N ARG A 17 5.91 -16.38 10.49
CA ARG A 17 6.59 -16.86 11.70
C ARG A 17 5.99 -18.14 12.26
N GLN A 18 4.69 -18.37 12.03
CA GLN A 18 4.01 -19.63 12.34
C GLN A 18 4.33 -20.74 11.31
N GLY A 19 5.05 -20.36 10.24
CA GLY A 19 5.50 -21.15 9.09
C GLY A 19 6.18 -22.48 9.33
N GLY A 20 6.78 -22.69 10.49
CA GLY A 20 7.57 -23.87 10.81
C GLY A 20 8.87 -24.02 10.01
N VAL A 21 8.94 -23.63 8.73
CA VAL A 21 10.13 -23.72 7.85
C VAL A 21 10.53 -22.33 7.37
N ASN A 22 11.66 -21.84 7.85
CA ASN A 22 12.26 -20.60 7.33
C ASN A 22 13.12 -20.92 6.10
N ILE A 23 12.50 -20.84 4.92
CA ILE A 23 13.15 -21.10 3.62
C ILE A 23 14.39 -20.21 3.43
N GLN A 24 14.36 -18.96 3.92
CA GLN A 24 15.51 -18.05 3.80
C GLN A 24 16.73 -18.54 4.58
N ARG A 25 16.52 -19.14 5.76
CA ARG A 25 17.62 -19.76 6.52
C ARG A 25 18.16 -20.99 5.81
N LEU A 26 17.28 -21.85 5.27
CA LEU A 26 17.70 -23.05 4.54
C LEU A 26 18.57 -22.68 3.33
N VAL A 27 18.13 -21.71 2.53
CA VAL A 27 18.89 -21.22 1.36
C VAL A 27 20.23 -20.60 1.79
N LYS A 28 20.26 -19.85 2.90
CA LYS A 28 21.50 -19.26 3.42
C LYS A 28 22.48 -20.33 3.91
N THR A 29 22.00 -21.37 4.61
CA THR A 29 22.83 -22.50 5.04
C THR A 29 23.41 -23.29 3.87
N ILE A 30 22.66 -23.44 2.77
CA ILE A 30 23.17 -24.08 1.54
C ILE A 30 24.24 -23.20 0.89
N LYS A 31 24.04 -21.87 0.87
CA LYS A 31 24.95 -20.91 0.23
C LYS A 31 26.26 -20.73 1.01
N ASP A 32 26.23 -20.81 2.34
CA ASP A 32 27.39 -20.64 3.21
C ASP A 32 28.25 -21.93 3.30
N GLN A 33 27.80 -23.07 2.76
CA GLN A 33 28.58 -24.30 2.68
C GLN A 33 29.59 -24.25 1.52
N VAL A 34 30.85 -24.61 1.80
CA VAL A 34 31.95 -24.66 0.82
C VAL A 34 31.78 -25.80 -0.19
N GLU A 35 31.17 -26.92 0.24
CA GLU A 35 30.81 -28.04 -0.65
C GLU A 35 29.30 -28.11 -0.87
N THR A 36 28.87 -27.72 -2.07
CA THR A 36 27.45 -27.70 -2.48
C THR A 36 26.76 -29.06 -2.25
N ASN A 37 27.48 -30.17 -2.47
CA ASN A 37 26.92 -31.51 -2.38
C ASN A 37 26.47 -31.87 -0.94
N LYS A 38 27.26 -31.50 0.07
CA LYS A 38 26.90 -31.75 1.48
C LYS A 38 25.76 -30.84 1.95
N GLY A 39 25.75 -29.57 1.50
CA GLY A 39 24.65 -28.65 1.77
C GLY A 39 23.31 -29.10 1.18
N VAL A 40 23.33 -29.62 -0.04
CA VAL A 40 22.12 -30.15 -0.72
C VAL A 40 21.61 -31.43 -0.04
N GLU A 41 22.49 -32.32 0.39
CA GLU A 41 22.11 -33.56 1.08
C GLU A 41 21.46 -33.25 2.45
N GLN A 42 22.01 -32.28 3.18
CA GLN A 42 21.47 -31.83 4.46
C GLN A 42 20.11 -31.13 4.29
N ALA A 43 19.95 -30.36 3.21
CA ALA A 43 18.67 -29.75 2.85
C ALA A 43 17.62 -30.81 2.46
N GLN A 44 17.99 -31.81 1.65
CA GLN A 44 17.11 -32.93 1.30
C GLN A 44 16.63 -33.69 2.54
N LYS A 45 17.55 -33.97 3.48
CA LYS A 45 17.22 -34.68 4.73
C LYS A 45 16.26 -33.86 5.59
N THR A 46 16.48 -32.55 5.68
CA THR A 46 15.58 -31.62 6.39
C THR A 46 14.19 -31.58 5.75
N ILE A 47 14.12 -31.45 4.42
CA ILE A 47 12.85 -31.41 3.68
C ILE A 47 12.10 -32.74 3.82
N LYS A 48 12.77 -33.88 3.69
CA LYS A 48 12.17 -35.21 3.92
C LYS A 48 11.56 -35.33 5.32
N LEU A 49 12.31 -34.93 6.35
CA LEU A 49 11.86 -35.01 7.74
C LEU A 49 10.64 -34.12 7.99
N TYR A 50 10.59 -32.93 7.37
CA TYR A 50 9.40 -32.09 7.36
C TYR A 50 8.21 -32.72 6.62
N LEU A 51 8.42 -33.30 5.42
CA LEU A 51 7.36 -33.94 4.65
C LEU A 51 6.78 -35.18 5.36
N ASP A 52 7.61 -35.97 6.03
CA ASP A 52 7.16 -37.15 6.77
C ASP A 52 6.39 -36.77 8.04
N THR A 53 6.85 -35.73 8.76
CA THR A 53 6.12 -35.17 9.91
C THR A 53 4.75 -34.61 9.49
N GLN A 54 4.69 -33.99 8.30
CA GLN A 54 3.45 -33.48 7.71
C GLN A 54 2.48 -34.60 7.34
N ARG A 55 2.97 -35.71 6.77
CA ARG A 55 2.14 -36.90 6.46
C ARG A 55 1.60 -37.58 7.72
N ALA A 56 2.37 -37.58 8.81
CA ALA A 56 1.97 -38.17 10.08
C ALA A 56 0.93 -37.33 10.83
N THR A 57 0.95 -36.00 10.65
CA THR A 57 0.02 -35.09 11.32
C THR A 57 -1.30 -35.02 10.53
N ARG A 58 -2.20 -35.99 10.77
CA ARG A 58 -3.58 -35.98 10.26
C ARG A 58 -4.37 -34.82 10.89
N GLY A 59 -4.46 -33.71 10.16
CA GLY A 59 -5.47 -32.64 10.25
C GLY A 59 -5.88 -32.18 11.66
N SER A 60 -5.23 -31.14 12.17
CA SER A 60 -5.75 -30.35 13.29
C SER A 60 -6.81 -29.38 12.79
N THR A 61 -8.01 -29.46 13.37
CA THR A 61 -9.11 -28.51 13.14
C THR A 61 -8.75 -27.19 13.81
N CYS A 62 -8.44 -26.16 13.03
CA CYS A 62 -8.27 -24.80 13.53
C CYS A 62 -9.37 -23.91 12.93
N CYS A 63 -10.15 -23.23 13.79
CA CYS A 63 -11.25 -22.33 13.40
C CYS A 63 -12.39 -22.97 12.58
N GLY A 64 -12.79 -24.22 12.85
CA GLY A 64 -13.99 -24.83 12.24
C GLY A 64 -13.86 -25.19 10.75
N ILE A 65 -12.73 -24.88 10.11
CA ILE A 65 -12.40 -25.26 8.75
C ILE A 65 -11.38 -26.39 8.81
N ARG A 66 -11.65 -27.49 8.11
CA ARG A 66 -10.74 -28.64 8.00
C ARG A 66 -9.55 -28.23 7.11
N CYS A 67 -8.54 -27.61 7.69
CA CYS A 67 -7.29 -27.26 7.00
C CYS A 67 -6.47 -28.54 6.76
N GLN A 68 -6.84 -29.27 5.70
CA GLN A 68 -6.34 -30.61 5.42
C GLN A 68 -4.90 -30.64 4.90
N ASN A 69 -4.28 -29.49 4.62
CA ASN A 69 -2.89 -29.42 4.17
C ASN A 69 -2.28 -28.08 4.59
N PHE A 70 -1.26 -28.12 5.46
CA PHE A 70 -0.48 -26.96 5.86
C PHE A 70 0.02 -26.18 4.63
N TYR A 71 0.48 -26.90 3.59
CA TYR A 71 0.91 -26.34 2.31
C TYR A 71 -0.18 -25.50 1.60
N THR A 72 -1.43 -25.97 1.59
CA THR A 72 -2.55 -25.17 1.05
C THR A 72 -2.87 -23.97 1.93
N THR A 73 -2.67 -24.07 3.25
CA THR A 73 -2.85 -22.92 4.14
C THR A 73 -1.80 -21.83 3.86
N TYR A 74 -0.53 -22.16 3.64
CA TYR A 74 0.49 -21.15 3.29
C TYR A 74 0.24 -20.47 1.95
N THR A 75 -0.09 -21.26 0.93
CA THR A 75 -0.38 -20.70 -0.39
C THR A 75 -1.61 -19.82 -0.33
N LEU A 76 -2.68 -20.25 0.34
CA LEU A 76 -3.89 -19.44 0.56
C LEU A 76 -3.60 -18.17 1.35
N THR A 77 -2.85 -18.24 2.46
CA THR A 77 -2.46 -17.05 3.24
C THR A 77 -1.62 -16.07 2.42
N TYR A 78 -0.72 -16.58 1.56
CA TYR A 78 0.04 -15.74 0.63
C TYR A 78 -0.88 -15.03 -0.38
N PHE A 79 -1.82 -15.75 -0.99
CA PHE A 79 -2.80 -15.17 -1.90
C PHE A 79 -3.69 -14.13 -1.21
N ILE A 80 -4.16 -14.42 0.01
CA ILE A 80 -4.97 -13.50 0.82
C ILE A 80 -4.20 -12.21 1.11
N ILE A 81 -2.92 -12.31 1.48
CA ILE A 81 -2.10 -11.12 1.76
C ILE A 81 -1.85 -10.32 0.49
N LYS A 82 -1.61 -10.98 -0.65
CA LYS A 82 -1.53 -10.30 -1.95
C LYS A 82 -2.83 -9.59 -2.32
N LEU A 83 -3.97 -10.22 -2.06
CA LEU A 83 -5.28 -9.62 -2.26
C LEU A 83 -5.49 -8.41 -1.32
N LEU A 84 -5.06 -8.51 -0.06
CA LEU A 84 -5.12 -7.42 0.91
C LEU A 84 -4.23 -6.22 0.51
N TYR A 85 -3.10 -6.46 -0.16
CA TYR A 85 -2.30 -5.38 -0.76
C TYR A 85 -3.07 -4.65 -1.86
N ILE A 86 -3.71 -5.40 -2.76
CA ILE A 86 -4.51 -4.82 -3.84
C ILE A 86 -5.69 -4.03 -3.27
N LEU A 87 -6.42 -4.59 -2.30
CA LEU A 87 -7.52 -3.90 -1.63
C LEU A 87 -7.06 -2.64 -0.89
N ASN A 88 -5.91 -2.67 -0.22
CA ASN A 88 -5.36 -1.47 0.41
C ASN A 88 -5.01 -0.39 -0.62
N ALA A 89 -4.44 -0.76 -1.76
CA ALA A 89 -4.14 0.18 -2.84
C ALA A 89 -5.43 0.81 -3.39
N LEU A 90 -6.46 0.00 -3.66
CA LEU A 90 -7.77 0.48 -4.14
C LEU A 90 -8.47 1.37 -3.12
N CYS A 91 -8.42 1.01 -1.83
CA CYS A 91 -8.99 1.81 -0.75
C CYS A 91 -8.28 3.18 -0.64
N GLN A 92 -6.96 3.20 -0.73
CA GLN A 92 -6.21 4.45 -0.70
C GLN A 92 -6.48 5.32 -1.93
N PHE A 93 -6.60 4.72 -3.11
CA PHE A 93 -7.02 5.42 -4.32
C PHE A 93 -8.42 6.01 -4.19
N PHE A 94 -9.37 5.27 -3.61
CA PHE A 94 -10.72 5.75 -3.37
C PHE A 94 -10.75 6.89 -2.34
N LEU A 95 -10.03 6.75 -1.22
CA LEU A 95 -9.89 7.80 -0.22
C LEU A 95 -9.28 9.08 -0.80
N LEU A 96 -8.32 8.95 -1.72
CA LEU A 96 -7.75 10.09 -2.45
C LEU A 96 -8.81 10.78 -3.30
N ASN A 97 -9.62 10.01 -4.03
CA ASN A 97 -10.69 10.50 -4.87
C ASN A 97 -11.79 11.21 -4.05
N THR A 98 -12.15 10.66 -2.88
CA THR A 98 -13.11 11.29 -1.96
C THR A 98 -12.54 12.56 -1.33
N PHE A 99 -11.27 12.56 -0.91
CA PHE A 99 -10.62 13.73 -0.30
C PHE A 99 -10.51 14.90 -1.27
N LEU A 100 -10.16 14.62 -2.53
CA LEU A 100 -10.07 15.67 -3.53
C LEU A 100 -11.45 16.19 -3.95
N SER A 101 -12.55 15.46 -3.70
CA SER A 101 -13.95 15.78 -4.04
C SER A 101 -14.25 16.13 -5.50
N PHE A 102 -13.21 16.32 -6.32
CA PHE A 102 -13.20 16.44 -7.76
C PHE A 102 -12.83 15.07 -8.32
N HIS A 103 -13.58 14.58 -9.31
CA HIS A 103 -13.35 13.30 -9.99
C HIS A 103 -11.87 13.07 -10.34
N PHE A 104 -11.11 12.42 -9.45
CA PHE A 104 -9.67 12.18 -9.60
C PHE A 104 -9.42 11.18 -10.73
N THR A 105 -10.36 10.26 -10.95
CA THR A 105 -10.30 9.27 -12.04
C THR A 105 -10.25 9.92 -13.42
N SER A 106 -10.99 11.02 -13.64
CA SER A 106 -10.99 11.75 -14.90
C SER A 106 -9.88 12.80 -15.01
N TYR A 107 -9.13 13.04 -13.93
CA TYR A 107 -8.04 14.02 -13.92
C TYR A 107 -6.90 13.63 -14.85
N GLY A 108 -6.41 12.39 -14.74
CA GLY A 108 -5.21 12.02 -15.47
C GLY A 108 -5.36 11.85 -16.98
N PRO A 109 -6.46 11.32 -17.54
CA PRO A 109 -6.65 11.33 -18.99
C PRO A 109 -6.75 12.77 -19.53
N GLU A 110 -7.41 13.65 -18.79
CA GLU A 110 -7.53 15.07 -19.12
C GLU A 110 -6.16 15.76 -19.09
N ALA A 111 -5.35 15.47 -18.07
CA ALA A 111 -4.02 16.03 -17.92
C ALA A 111 -3.00 15.47 -18.92
N LEU A 112 -3.06 14.18 -19.24
CA LEU A 112 -2.23 13.57 -20.28
C LEU A 112 -2.56 14.20 -21.64
N ASN A 113 -3.84 14.34 -21.98
CA ASN A 113 -4.25 14.99 -23.23
C ASN A 113 -3.72 16.44 -23.29
N LYS A 114 -3.84 17.21 -22.21
CA LYS A 114 -3.28 18.57 -22.13
C LYS A 114 -1.76 18.59 -22.30
N LEU A 115 -1.05 17.57 -21.79
CA LEU A 115 0.40 17.43 -21.96
C LEU A 115 0.79 17.14 -23.41
N PHE A 116 0.06 16.25 -24.08
CA PHE A 116 0.30 15.91 -25.48
C PHE A 116 -0.08 17.04 -26.44
N SER A 117 -1.10 17.84 -26.09
CA SER A 117 -1.54 18.99 -26.88
C SER A 117 -0.66 20.24 -26.73
N GLY A 118 0.27 20.25 -25.77
CA GLY A 118 1.16 21.39 -25.51
C GLY A 118 0.42 22.63 -24.99
N GLU A 119 -0.79 22.48 -24.44
CA GLU A 119 -1.52 23.56 -23.82
C GLU A 119 -0.86 23.99 -22.51
N ASP A 120 -0.82 25.30 -22.26
CA ASP A 120 -0.25 25.86 -21.04
C ASP A 120 -1.04 25.39 -19.81
N PHE A 121 -0.38 24.63 -18.92
CA PHE A 121 -0.89 24.18 -17.61
C PHE A 121 -1.08 25.32 -16.60
N PHE A 122 -1.22 26.56 -17.08
CA PHE A 122 -1.05 27.72 -16.22
C PHE A 122 -2.14 27.79 -15.15
N GLU A 123 -3.37 27.38 -15.41
CA GLU A 123 -4.42 27.40 -14.38
C GLU A 123 -5.26 26.13 -14.37
N SER A 124 -4.98 25.26 -13.40
CA SER A 124 -5.89 24.18 -13.03
C SER A 124 -7.06 24.78 -12.23
N PRO A 125 -8.32 24.71 -12.70
CA PRO A 125 -9.48 25.19 -11.93
C PRO A 125 -9.70 24.37 -10.66
N ARG A 126 -9.03 23.23 -10.53
CA ARG A 126 -9.12 22.30 -9.40
C ARG A 126 -8.22 22.72 -8.24
N PHE A 127 -7.07 23.31 -8.56
CA PHE A 127 -6.07 23.75 -7.59
C PHE A 127 -5.70 25.22 -7.85
N PRO A 128 -6.56 26.18 -7.44
CA PRO A 128 -6.30 27.60 -7.65
C PRO A 128 -5.05 28.04 -6.85
N ARG A 129 -4.13 28.72 -7.53
CA ARG A 129 -2.94 29.31 -6.90
C ARG A 129 -3.24 30.61 -6.16
N VAL A 130 -4.40 31.19 -6.45
CA VAL A 130 -4.89 32.47 -5.92
C VAL A 130 -6.34 32.27 -5.51
N THR A 131 -6.69 32.62 -4.28
CA THR A 131 -8.06 32.50 -3.75
C THR A 131 -8.47 33.78 -3.01
N MET A 132 -9.76 34.10 -3.00
CA MET A 132 -10.29 35.14 -2.12
C MET A 132 -10.53 34.54 -0.72
N CYS A 133 -9.93 35.14 0.31
CA CYS A 133 -10.15 34.77 1.69
C CYS A 133 -10.89 35.87 2.44
N ASP A 134 -11.98 35.49 3.11
CA ASP A 134 -12.78 36.40 3.92
C ASP A 134 -12.25 36.43 5.36
N PHE A 135 -11.82 37.61 5.81
CA PHE A 135 -11.39 37.86 7.18
C PHE A 135 -12.45 38.65 7.94
N MET A 136 -12.75 38.20 9.16
CA MET A 136 -13.61 38.92 10.09
C MET A 136 -12.75 39.61 11.15
N ILE A 137 -12.69 40.94 11.09
CA ILE A 137 -11.93 41.74 12.05
C ILE A 137 -12.89 42.26 13.12
N ARG A 138 -12.60 41.97 14.39
CA ARG A 138 -13.36 42.46 15.54
C ARG A 138 -12.67 43.69 16.13
N HIS A 139 -13.29 44.86 15.99
CA HIS A 139 -12.87 46.05 16.72
C HIS A 139 -13.65 46.14 18.05
N LEU A 140 -12.96 46.42 19.16
CA LEU A 140 -13.62 46.67 20.45
C LEU A 140 -14.55 47.89 20.31
N GLY A 141 -15.87 47.67 20.33
CA GLY A 141 -16.88 48.73 20.30
C GLY A 141 -17.59 49.00 18.97
N SER A 142 -17.33 48.24 17.89
CA SER A 142 -18.05 48.37 16.61
C SER A 142 -18.51 47.02 16.04
N ASN A 143 -19.51 47.07 15.15
CA ASN A 143 -20.07 45.93 14.44
C ASN A 143 -19.01 45.17 13.63
N GLN A 144 -19.16 43.86 13.51
CA GLN A 144 -18.22 42.98 12.81
C GLN A 144 -18.29 43.21 11.29
N HIS A 145 -17.18 43.65 10.68
CA HIS A 145 -17.08 43.85 9.23
C HIS A 145 -16.27 42.72 8.57
N TRP A 146 -16.74 42.27 7.41
CA TRP A 146 -16.09 41.26 6.58
C TRP A 146 -15.23 41.95 5.51
N TYR A 147 -14.01 41.46 5.32
CA TYR A 147 -13.08 41.92 4.29
C TYR A 147 -12.64 40.73 3.43
N ALA A 148 -12.80 40.84 2.12
CA ALA A 148 -12.28 39.85 1.17
C ALA A 148 -10.89 40.31 0.68
N ILE A 149 -9.86 39.48 0.85
CA ILE A 149 -8.52 39.74 0.32
C ILE A 149 -8.03 38.60 -0.57
N GLN A 150 -7.19 38.95 -1.53
CA GLN A 150 -6.55 37.99 -2.42
C GLN A 150 -5.37 37.30 -1.70
N CYS A 151 -5.44 35.98 -1.58
CA CYS A 151 -4.42 35.14 -0.96
C CYS A 151 -3.75 34.24 -2.00
N ASN A 152 -2.43 34.15 -1.97
CA ASN A 152 -1.67 33.22 -2.79
C ASN A 152 -1.39 31.93 -2.01
N LEU A 153 -1.70 30.77 -2.61
CA LEU A 153 -1.46 29.45 -2.04
C LEU A 153 -0.37 28.72 -2.85
N PRO A 154 0.93 28.99 -2.58
CA PRO A 154 2.02 28.34 -3.30
C PRO A 154 2.02 26.82 -3.10
N ILE A 155 1.47 26.30 -1.99
CA ILE A 155 1.36 24.86 -1.76
C ILE A 155 0.56 24.12 -2.85
N ASN A 156 -0.41 24.81 -3.48
CA ASN A 156 -1.30 24.19 -4.44
C ASN A 156 -0.60 23.83 -5.76
N ILE A 157 0.49 24.53 -6.11
CA ILE A 157 1.30 24.19 -7.28
C ILE A 157 1.98 22.83 -7.10
N TYR A 158 2.45 22.53 -5.88
CA TYR A 158 3.09 21.26 -5.56
C TYR A 158 2.06 20.14 -5.57
N ASN A 159 0.88 20.38 -4.99
CA ASN A 159 -0.22 19.42 -5.02
C ASN A 159 -0.58 19.05 -6.46
N ASP A 160 -0.78 20.02 -7.36
CA ASP A 160 -1.09 19.76 -8.77
C ASP A 160 -0.06 18.81 -9.42
N LYS A 161 1.25 19.02 -9.20
CA LYS A 161 2.29 18.16 -9.78
C LYS A 161 2.38 16.78 -9.12
N ILE A 162 2.20 16.69 -7.81
CA ILE A 162 2.22 15.42 -7.09
C ILE A 162 1.02 14.56 -7.50
N PHE A 163 -0.16 15.15 -7.63
CA PHE A 163 -1.37 14.43 -8.05
C PHE A 163 -1.30 13.98 -9.50
N LEU A 164 -0.60 14.70 -10.38
CA LEU A 164 -0.27 14.22 -11.74
C LEU A 164 0.63 13.01 -11.73
N GLY A 165 1.63 12.96 -10.85
CA GLY A 165 2.57 11.84 -10.77
C GLY A 165 2.02 10.61 -10.05
N ILE A 166 1.00 10.78 -9.19
CA ILE A 166 0.36 9.67 -8.45
C ILE A 166 -0.70 8.94 -9.28
N TRP A 167 -1.36 9.64 -10.21
CA TRP A 167 -2.33 9.04 -11.13
C TRP A 167 -1.62 8.19 -12.19
#